data_AF-A0A7H8QWR4-F1
#
_entry.id   AF-A0A7H8QWR4-F1
#
_cell.length_a   1.000
_cell.length_b   1.000
_cell.length_c   1.000
_cell.angle_alpha   90.00
_cell.angle_beta   90.00
_cell.angle_gamma   90.00
#
_symmetry.space_group_name_H-M   'P 1'
#
loop_
_entity.id
_entity.type
_entity.pdbx_description
1 polymer ?
#
loop_
_entity_poly.entity_id
_entity_poly.type
_entity_poly.pdbx_seq_one_letter_code
_entity_poly.pdbx_strand_id
1 'polypeptide(L)'
;MGLIADTPTIIKAAGIPLSRGIDDPRPPEISVTKGIRFNEAGDNARENFVLSEETQENITKTNRRPYDRVVCGVLLRAYMLAPRQFRVSGDGMWDDEMEWVPVRKLYHDLWPDEEINSPLEY
;
A
#
# COMPACT_ATOMS: atom_id res chain seq x y z
N MET A 1 -11.19 -7.33 11.59
CA MET A 1 -10.14 -6.29 11.56
C MET A 1 -10.37 -5.39 10.35
N GLY A 2 -9.76 -4.21 10.30
CA GLY A 2 -9.97 -3.23 9.23
C GLY A 2 -8.66 -2.56 8.83
N LEU A 3 -8.66 -1.90 7.66
CA LEU A 3 -7.46 -1.43 6.98
C LEU A 3 -6.51 -0.59 7.85
N ILE A 4 -7.05 0.33 8.66
CA ILE A 4 -6.27 1.17 9.58
C ILE A 4 -5.49 0.33 10.60
N ALA A 5 -6.10 -0.72 11.13
CA ALA A 5 -5.45 -1.62 12.09
C ALA A 5 -4.44 -2.58 11.43
N ASP A 6 -4.64 -2.90 10.15
CA ASP A 6 -3.81 -3.84 9.41
C ASP A 6 -2.57 -3.17 8.78
N THR A 7 -2.66 -1.89 8.44
CA THR A 7 -1.57 -1.11 7.82
C THR A 7 -0.24 -1.16 8.59
N PRO A 8 -0.19 -0.98 9.94
CA PRO A 8 1.06 -1.11 10.70
C PRO A 8 1.71 -2.49 10.56
N THR A 9 0.90 -3.55 10.44
CA THR A 9 1.39 -4.92 10.26
C THR A 9 2.05 -5.10 8.89
N ILE A 10 1.45 -4.55 7.83
CA ILE A 10 2.02 -4.52 6.48
C ILE A 10 3.36 -3.77 6.48
N ILE A 11 3.38 -2.56 7.04
CA ILE A 11 4.61 -1.73 7.11
C ILE A 11 5.72 -2.48 7.84
N LYS A 12 5.41 -3.07 9.00
CA LYS A 12 6.38 -3.84 9.79
C LYS A 12 6.91 -5.05 9.03
N ALA A 13 6.04 -5.81 8.37
CA ALA A 13 6.43 -6.99 7.60
C ALA A 13 7.28 -6.65 6.37
N ALA A 14 7.01 -5.50 5.74
CA ALA A 14 7.74 -5.08 4.55
C ALA A 14 9.17 -4.61 4.87
N GLY A 15 9.42 -4.15 6.11
CA GLY A 15 10.76 -3.78 6.58
C GLY A 15 11.37 -2.56 5.87
N ILE A 16 10.54 -1.76 5.20
CA ILE A 16 10.97 -0.58 4.44
C ILE A 16 10.86 0.66 5.34
N PRO A 17 11.92 1.48 5.46
CA PRO A 17 11.84 2.75 6.15
C PRO A 17 10.89 3.73 5.45
N LEU A 18 9.89 4.22 6.20
CA LEU A 18 8.90 5.16 5.69
C LEU A 18 8.89 6.46 6.50
N SER A 19 8.51 7.54 5.83
CA SER A 19 8.15 8.82 6.43
C SER A 19 6.68 9.15 6.13
N ARG A 20 6.17 10.25 6.69
CA ARG A 20 4.83 10.75 6.39
C ARG A 20 4.77 11.40 5.01
N GLY A 21 5.88 11.92 4.50
CA GLY A 21 5.96 12.46 3.16
C GLY A 21 7.34 12.98 2.79
N ILE A 22 7.43 13.54 1.59
CA ILE A 22 8.68 14.08 0.98
C ILE A 22 9.42 15.02 1.95
N ASP A 23 8.72 16.03 2.46
CA ASP A 23 9.30 17.04 3.37
C ASP A 23 8.85 16.83 4.83
N ASP A 24 8.38 15.63 5.15
CA ASP A 24 7.83 15.31 6.47
C ASP A 24 8.44 14.02 7.02
N PRO A 25 9.55 14.12 7.78
CA PRO A 25 10.29 12.97 8.28
C PRO A 25 9.59 12.24 9.43
N ARG A 26 8.40 12.70 9.86
CA ARG A 26 7.64 12.01 10.90
C ARG A 26 7.23 10.62 10.42
N PRO A 27 6.89 9.69 11.32
CA PRO A 27 6.36 8.39 10.93
C PRO A 27 5.08 8.50 10.07
N PRO A 28 4.75 7.45 9.29
CA PRO A 28 3.49 7.32 8.56
C PRO A 28 2.27 7.78 9.36
N GLU A 29 1.35 8.49 8.72
CA GLU A 29 0.06 8.83 9.33
C GLU A 29 -0.92 7.70 9.03
N ILE A 30 -1.44 7.07 10.08
CA ILE A 30 -2.41 5.97 10.00
C ILE A 30 -3.50 6.30 11.01
N SER A 31 -4.62 6.78 10.52
CA SER A 31 -5.69 7.35 11.35
C SER A 31 -7.06 6.99 10.79
N VAL A 32 -7.99 6.66 11.68
CA VAL A 32 -9.40 6.48 11.30
C VAL A 32 -9.99 7.78 10.73
N THR A 33 -9.57 8.95 11.23
CA THR A 33 -10.15 10.23 10.82
C THR A 33 -9.44 10.88 9.64
N LYS A 34 -8.17 10.55 9.40
CA LYS A 34 -7.35 11.17 8.34
C LYS A 34 -6.94 10.21 7.23
N GLY A 35 -7.17 8.91 7.42
CA GLY A 35 -6.73 7.88 6.51
C GLY A 35 -5.25 7.50 6.67
N ILE A 36 -4.64 7.08 5.57
CA ILE A 36 -3.27 6.56 5.50
C ILE A 36 -2.45 7.49 4.63
N ARG A 37 -1.27 7.88 5.12
CA ARG A 37 -0.32 8.69 4.36
C ARG A 37 1.12 8.31 4.68
N PHE A 38 1.91 8.03 3.65
CA PHE A 38 3.33 7.75 3.78
C PHE A 38 4.11 7.95 2.48
N ASN A 39 5.44 7.91 2.57
CA ASN A 39 6.39 7.87 1.46
C ASN A 39 7.65 7.09 1.89
N GLU A 40 8.55 6.79 0.95
CA GLU A 40 9.90 6.30 1.28
C GLU A 40 10.64 7.37 2.11
N ALA A 41 11.36 6.94 3.15
CA ALA A 41 12.10 7.87 4.00
C ALA A 41 13.37 8.41 3.31
N GLY A 42 13.74 9.66 3.63
CA GLY A 42 14.98 10.30 3.19
C GLY A 42 14.95 10.77 1.73
N ASP A 43 16.13 10.92 1.13
CA ASP A 43 16.33 11.50 -0.23
C ASP A 43 15.69 10.67 -1.36
N ASN A 44 15.16 9.50 -1.03
CA ASN A 44 14.48 8.62 -1.96
C ASN A 44 12.98 8.88 -2.07
N ALA A 45 12.40 9.77 -1.24
CA ALA A 45 10.99 10.10 -1.28
C ALA A 45 10.56 10.53 -2.70
N ARG A 46 9.43 10.00 -3.17
CA ARG A 46 8.89 10.29 -4.51
C ARG A 46 7.54 10.95 -4.44
N GLU A 47 6.47 10.19 -4.58
CA GLU A 47 5.11 10.68 -4.48
C GLU A 47 4.48 10.12 -3.19
N ASN A 48 3.79 10.98 -2.44
CA ASN A 48 3.13 10.56 -1.22
C ASN A 48 1.99 9.62 -1.58
N PHE A 49 1.98 8.44 -0.97
CA PHE A 49 0.78 7.63 -0.94
C PHE A 49 -0.22 8.27 0.02
N VAL A 50 -1.48 8.40 -0.42
CA VAL A 50 -2.59 8.93 0.39
C VAL A 50 -3.83 8.07 0.14
N LEU A 51 -4.47 7.60 1.19
CA LEU A 51 -5.77 6.94 1.10
C LEU A 51 -6.66 7.50 2.20
N SER A 52 -7.62 8.34 1.83
CA SER A 52 -8.52 9.04 2.75
C SER A 52 -9.89 9.25 2.11
N GLU A 53 -10.91 9.51 2.93
CA GLU A 53 -12.27 9.82 2.45
C GLU A 53 -12.33 11.13 1.64
N GLU A 54 -11.38 12.05 1.88
CA GLU A 54 -11.28 13.33 1.16
C GLU A 54 -10.72 13.15 -0.27
N THR A 55 -10.15 11.99 -0.58
CA THR A 55 -9.46 11.73 -1.85
C THR A 55 -10.26 10.70 -2.66
N GLN A 56 -11.01 11.16 -3.66
CA GLN A 56 -11.81 10.29 -4.53
C GLN A 56 -10.96 9.55 -5.58
N GLU A 57 -9.90 10.20 -6.05
CA GLU A 57 -8.93 9.64 -6.98
C GLU A 57 -7.52 9.96 -6.46
N ASN A 58 -6.67 8.93 -6.38
CA ASN A 58 -5.27 9.14 -6.05
C ASN A 58 -4.37 8.37 -7.02
N ILE A 59 -3.29 9.03 -7.44
CA ILE A 59 -2.23 8.44 -8.24
C ILE A 59 -0.96 8.48 -7.39
N THR A 60 -0.25 7.36 -7.32
CA THR A 60 1.03 7.29 -6.64
C THR A 60 2.04 6.60 -7.54
N LYS A 61 2.97 7.38 -8.08
CA LYS A 61 4.09 6.92 -8.88
C LYS A 61 5.19 6.43 -7.98
N THR A 62 5.31 5.12 -7.91
CA THR A 62 6.29 4.46 -7.05
C THR A 62 7.64 4.29 -7.73
N ASN A 63 7.71 4.32 -9.07
CA ASN A 63 8.92 4.07 -9.86
C ASN A 63 9.67 2.78 -9.45
N ARG A 64 8.92 1.73 -9.06
CA ARG A 64 9.46 0.44 -8.56
C ARG A 64 10.42 0.61 -7.38
N ARG A 65 10.26 1.67 -6.60
CA ARG A 65 11.04 1.91 -5.38
C ARG A 65 10.62 0.93 -4.28
N PRO A 66 11.47 0.68 -3.26
CA PRO A 66 11.14 -0.27 -2.21
C PRO A 66 9.76 -0.04 -1.56
N TYR A 67 9.37 1.20 -1.28
CA TYR A 67 8.08 1.53 -0.65
C TYR A 67 6.84 1.15 -1.47
N ASP A 68 7.01 0.89 -2.77
CA ASP A 68 5.97 0.33 -3.66
C ASP A 68 5.32 -0.91 -3.04
N ARG A 69 6.11 -1.79 -2.42
CA ARG A 69 5.61 -2.99 -1.75
C ARG A 69 4.61 -2.67 -0.64
N VAL A 70 4.80 -1.55 0.05
CA VAL A 70 3.86 -1.08 1.10
C VAL A 70 2.62 -0.49 0.45
N VAL A 71 2.78 0.33 -0.61
CA VAL A 71 1.66 0.88 -1.38
C VAL A 71 0.75 -0.23 -1.90
N CYS A 72 1.30 -1.16 -2.67
CA CYS A 72 0.58 -2.29 -3.23
C CYS A 72 -0.01 -3.20 -2.14
N GLY A 73 0.72 -3.43 -1.04
CA GLY A 73 0.21 -4.22 0.09
C GLY A 73 -1.01 -3.59 0.76
N VAL A 74 -1.00 -2.28 0.97
CA VAL A 74 -2.14 -1.53 1.53
C VAL A 74 -3.33 -1.54 0.56
N LEU A 75 -3.09 -1.32 -0.73
CA LEU A 75 -4.15 -1.37 -1.75
C LEU A 75 -4.76 -2.78 -1.86
N LEU A 76 -3.93 -3.83 -1.86
CA LEU A 76 -4.40 -5.21 -1.84
C LEU A 76 -5.24 -5.49 -0.59
N ARG A 77 -4.78 -5.10 0.60
CA ARG A 77 -5.54 -5.32 1.83
C ARG A 77 -6.86 -4.58 1.84
N ALA A 78 -6.86 -3.33 1.38
CA ALA A 78 -8.08 -2.58 1.23
C ALA A 78 -9.06 -3.32 0.30
N TYR A 79 -8.55 -3.91 -0.80
CA TYR A 79 -9.40 -4.54 -1.82
C TYR A 79 -10.00 -5.83 -1.29
N MET A 80 -9.18 -6.64 -0.61
CA MET A 80 -9.65 -7.86 0.05
C MET A 80 -10.71 -7.59 1.13
N LEU A 81 -10.64 -6.45 1.82
CA LEU A 81 -11.64 -6.05 2.83
C LEU A 81 -12.93 -5.48 2.21
N ALA A 82 -12.84 -4.82 1.05
CA ALA A 82 -13.95 -4.08 0.46
C ALA A 82 -13.88 -4.01 -1.09
N PRO A 83 -13.93 -5.16 -1.80
CA PRO A 83 -13.59 -5.24 -3.23
C PRO A 83 -14.56 -4.49 -4.16
N ARG A 84 -15.69 -4.02 -3.63
CA ARG A 84 -16.73 -3.29 -4.37
C ARG A 84 -16.74 -1.79 -4.10
N GLN A 85 -15.86 -1.30 -3.22
CA GLN A 85 -15.87 0.10 -2.79
C GLN A 85 -14.88 0.97 -3.56
N PHE A 86 -13.88 0.37 -4.20
CA PHE A 86 -12.90 1.11 -4.99
C PHE A 86 -12.28 0.21 -6.05
N ARG A 87 -11.56 0.83 -6.98
CA ARG A 87 -10.84 0.17 -8.07
C ARG A 87 -9.36 0.47 -7.92
N VAL A 88 -8.51 -0.50 -8.25
CA VAL A 88 -7.07 -0.31 -8.33
C VAL A 88 -6.66 -0.52 -9.76
N SER A 89 -6.02 0.48 -10.34
CA SER A 89 -5.38 0.37 -11.65
C SER A 89 -3.92 0.77 -11.52
N GLY A 90 -3.09 0.21 -12.39
CA GLY A 90 -1.66 0.46 -12.40
C GLY A 90 -1.01 -0.12 -13.64
N ASP A 91 0.22 0.28 -13.90
CA ASP A 91 1.07 -0.23 -14.98
C ASP A 91 1.80 -1.53 -14.62
N GLY A 92 1.63 -2.01 -13.39
CA GLY A 92 2.21 -3.25 -12.91
C GLY A 92 1.48 -4.52 -13.35
N MET A 93 2.18 -5.64 -13.30
CA MET A 93 1.76 -6.97 -13.74
C MET A 93 1.56 -7.90 -12.56
N TRP A 94 0.37 -8.51 -12.46
CA TRP A 94 -0.02 -9.37 -11.34
C TRP A 94 0.91 -10.57 -11.13
N ASP A 95 1.37 -11.16 -12.23
CA ASP A 95 2.19 -12.37 -12.26
C ASP A 95 3.68 -12.10 -12.48
N ASP A 96 4.13 -10.84 -12.32
CA ASP A 96 5.55 -10.49 -12.42
C ASP A 96 6.27 -10.66 -11.06
N GLU A 97 7.39 -11.37 -11.11
CA GLU A 97 8.27 -11.72 -9.98
C GLU A 97 8.93 -10.49 -9.31
N MET A 98 8.99 -9.36 -10.00
CA MET A 98 9.55 -8.11 -9.49
C MET A 98 8.49 -7.15 -8.94
N GLU A 99 7.19 -7.42 -9.15
CA GLU A 99 6.10 -6.49 -8.83
C GLU A 99 5.11 -7.11 -7.83
N TRP A 100 4.01 -7.72 -8.31
CA TRP A 100 2.92 -8.18 -7.45
C TRP A 100 3.20 -9.53 -6.78
N VAL A 101 4.06 -10.40 -7.32
CA VAL A 101 4.42 -11.66 -6.67
C VAL A 101 5.02 -11.44 -5.26
N PRO A 102 6.02 -10.56 -5.06
CA PRO A 102 6.52 -10.22 -3.74
C PRO A 102 5.44 -9.68 -2.78
N VAL A 103 4.48 -8.90 -3.29
CA VAL A 103 3.37 -8.34 -2.50
C VAL A 103 2.42 -9.45 -2.05
N ARG A 104 2.06 -10.37 -2.94
CA ARG A 104 1.24 -11.55 -2.63
C ARG A 104 1.90 -12.44 -1.60
N LYS A 105 3.20 -12.67 -1.72
CA LYS A 105 3.96 -13.45 -0.73
C LYS A 105 3.88 -12.79 0.64
N LEU A 106 4.15 -11.48 0.73
CA LEU A 106 4.03 -10.74 1.99
C LEU A 106 2.62 -10.80 2.56
N TYR A 107 1.60 -10.70 1.71
CA TYR A 107 0.20 -10.81 2.12
C TYR A 107 -0.13 -12.19 2.69
N HIS A 108 0.25 -13.24 1.99
CA HIS A 108 0.03 -14.63 2.41
C HIS A 108 0.74 -14.93 3.75
N ASP A 109 1.94 -14.41 3.95
CA ASP A 109 2.68 -14.54 5.22
C ASP A 109 1.91 -13.89 6.39
N LEU A 110 1.09 -12.86 6.13
CA LEU A 110 0.29 -12.15 7.14
C LEU A 110 -1.12 -12.73 7.35
N TRP A 111 -1.75 -13.20 6.28
CA TRP A 111 -3.11 -13.76 6.26
C TRP A 111 -3.11 -15.07 5.45
N PRO A 112 -2.58 -16.17 6.02
CA PRO A 112 -2.36 -17.41 5.27
C PRO A 112 -3.64 -18.12 4.85
N ASP A 113 -4.75 -17.87 5.55
CA ASP A 113 -6.04 -18.52 5.34
C ASP A 113 -6.96 -17.76 4.35
N GLU A 114 -6.52 -16.60 3.84
CA GLU A 114 -7.29 -15.80 2.89
C GLU A 114 -6.88 -16.11 1.44
N GLU A 115 -7.86 -16.37 0.57
CA GLU A 115 -7.64 -16.48 -0.88
C GLU A 115 -7.39 -15.09 -1.46
N ILE A 116 -6.29 -14.92 -2.19
CA ILE A 116 -5.88 -13.62 -2.73
C ILE A 116 -6.50 -13.40 -4.12
N ASN A 117 -7.28 -12.33 -4.27
CA ASN A 117 -7.79 -11.87 -5.56
C ASN A 117 -6.98 -10.67 -6.08
N SER A 118 -6.81 -10.60 -7.40
CA SER A 118 -6.15 -9.45 -8.03
C SER A 118 -7.01 -8.20 -7.87
N PRO A 119 -6.45 -7.08 -7.37
CA PRO A 119 -7.16 -5.81 -7.34
C PRO A 119 -7.04 -5.05 -8.67
N LEU A 120 -6.15 -5.48 -9.58
CA LEU A 120 -5.83 -4.78 -10.82
C LEU A 120 -6.97 -4.89 -11.84
N GLU A 121 -7.47 -3.75 -12.28
CA GLU A 121 -8.28 -3.61 -13.49
C GLU A 121 -7.40 -3.12 -14.64
N TYR A 122 -7.43 -3.82 -15.77
CA TYR A 122 -6.74 -3.48 -17.03
C TYR A 122 -7.67 -2.80 -18.03
#